data_AF-A0A1M5WVL9-F1
#
_entry.id   AF-A0A1M5WVL9-F1
#
_cell.length_a   1.000
_cell.length_b   1.000
_cell.length_c   1.000
_cell.angle_alpha   90.00
_cell.angle_beta   90.00
_cell.angle_gamma   90.00
#
_symmetry.space_group_name_H-M   'P 1'
#
loop_
_entity.id
_entity.type
_entity.pdbx_description
1 polymer ?
#
loop_
_entity_poly.entity_id
_entity_poly.type
_entity_poly.pdbx_seq_one_letter_code
_entity_poly.pdbx_strand_id
1 'polypeptide(L)'
;MMKKLGDYEAAKLSERTYYNNISKIRIDANNGEKNTWIPIETIKDSDTGLHGYVLQNDDTDEIVISFRGTELPKTAVTKVKEKYLATPSQDARLAGAGGGAELKNGYIVYNQKDVDYSETLKDVEEDIQGIVLGDSDYTKKDYRKTPYLGTPSQHAALLTGKAKFDSKDKTLTYDTKNQFTAAEQVVEKYVKKHGSDNIVFTGHSLGGGLAQYYAVQHDANAVTFAAADVFHLLSKEDQER
;
A
#
# COMPACT_ATOMS: atom_id res chain seq x y z
N MET A 1 -30.29 -14.03 -1.21
CA MET A 1 -29.34 -13.55 -0.19
C MET A 1 -27.96 -13.60 -0.86
N MET A 2 -27.28 -12.47 -1.01
CA MET A 2 -25.97 -12.41 -1.69
C MET A 2 -24.91 -13.18 -0.90
N LYS A 3 -23.97 -13.81 -1.59
CA LYS A 3 -22.95 -14.67 -0.97
C LYS A 3 -21.87 -13.77 -0.38
N LYS A 4 -21.94 -13.48 0.92
CA LYS A 4 -20.93 -12.66 1.58
C LYS A 4 -19.52 -13.24 1.36
N LEU A 5 -18.57 -12.38 0.97
CA LEU A 5 -17.16 -12.73 0.79
C LEU A 5 -16.64 -13.45 2.06
N GLY A 6 -16.15 -14.68 1.88
CA GLY A 6 -15.63 -15.46 3.01
C GLY A 6 -14.21 -15.05 3.40
N ASP A 7 -13.84 -15.22 4.67
CA ASP A 7 -12.52 -14.83 5.21
C ASP A 7 -11.35 -15.45 4.43
N TYR A 8 -11.47 -16.71 4.01
CA TYR A 8 -10.43 -17.39 3.21
C TYR A 8 -10.29 -16.75 1.83
N GLU A 9 -11.40 -16.38 1.20
CA GLU A 9 -11.38 -15.71 -0.10
C GLU A 9 -10.78 -14.31 0.04
N ALA A 10 -11.23 -13.52 1.02
CA ALA A 10 -10.68 -12.20 1.33
C ALA A 10 -9.17 -12.26 1.61
N ALA A 11 -8.70 -13.25 2.37
CA ALA A 11 -7.27 -13.44 2.66
C ALA A 11 -6.48 -13.67 1.37
N LYS A 12 -7.00 -14.50 0.47
CA LYS A 12 -6.38 -14.79 -0.83
C LYS A 12 -6.38 -13.57 -1.74
N LEU A 13 -7.45 -12.78 -1.76
CA LEU A 13 -7.50 -11.53 -2.53
C LEU A 13 -6.49 -10.51 -1.99
N SER A 14 -6.46 -10.30 -0.68
CA SER A 14 -5.51 -9.42 0.01
C SER A 14 -4.04 -9.82 -0.25
N GLU A 15 -3.71 -11.11 -0.14
CA GLU A 15 -2.39 -11.64 -0.49
C GLU A 15 -2.04 -11.36 -1.96
N ARG A 16 -3.00 -11.56 -2.86
CA ARG A 16 -2.79 -11.39 -4.30
C ARG A 16 -2.55 -9.92 -4.67
N THR A 17 -3.08 -8.96 -3.93
CA THR A 17 -2.93 -7.53 -4.20
C THR A 17 -1.49 -7.01 -4.11
N TYR A 18 -0.56 -7.77 -3.53
CA TYR A 18 0.89 -7.48 -3.57
C TYR A 18 1.54 -7.79 -4.92
N TYR A 19 0.89 -8.53 -5.81
CA TYR A 19 1.42 -8.84 -7.13
C TYR A 19 0.99 -7.77 -8.15
N ASN A 20 1.91 -7.43 -9.06
CA ASN A 20 1.62 -6.53 -10.17
C ASN A 20 0.99 -7.28 -11.35
N ASN A 21 0.23 -6.57 -12.18
CA ASN A 21 -0.29 -7.06 -13.46
C ASN A 21 -1.13 -8.34 -13.36
N ILE A 22 -1.93 -8.44 -12.31
CA ILE A 22 -2.87 -9.55 -12.15
C ILE A 22 -3.92 -9.47 -13.25
N SER A 23 -4.19 -10.58 -13.94
CA SER A 23 -5.24 -10.66 -14.96
C SER A 23 -6.46 -11.45 -14.51
N LYS A 24 -6.29 -12.36 -13.55
CA LYS A 24 -7.34 -13.19 -12.96
C LYS A 24 -6.84 -13.83 -11.66
N ILE A 25 -7.71 -13.93 -10.67
CA ILE A 25 -7.48 -14.66 -9.42
C ILE A 25 -8.49 -15.80 -9.36
N ARG A 26 -8.00 -17.03 -9.25
CA ARG A 26 -8.85 -18.22 -9.03
C ARG A 26 -8.65 -18.69 -7.61
N ILE A 27 -9.76 -18.88 -6.90
CA ILE A 27 -9.76 -19.38 -5.52
C ILE A 27 -10.63 -20.63 -5.49
N ASP A 28 -10.01 -21.76 -5.17
CA ASP A 28 -10.72 -23.00 -4.88
C ASP A 28 -11.12 -22.96 -3.40
N ALA A 29 -12.41 -22.85 -3.13
CA ALA A 29 -12.96 -22.92 -1.78
C ALA A 29 -12.91 -24.36 -1.26
N ASN A 30 -12.86 -24.52 0.06
CA ASN A 30 -12.72 -25.83 0.71
C ASN A 30 -13.90 -26.80 0.42
N ASN A 31 -15.04 -26.29 -0.05
CA ASN A 31 -16.21 -27.06 -0.48
C ASN A 31 -16.14 -27.49 -1.97
N GLY A 32 -15.06 -27.16 -2.68
CA GLY A 32 -14.90 -27.44 -4.11
C GLY A 32 -15.51 -26.38 -5.04
N GLU A 33 -16.13 -25.32 -4.51
CA GLU A 33 -16.56 -24.18 -5.31
C GLU A 33 -15.33 -23.41 -5.83
N LYS A 34 -15.42 -22.94 -7.08
CA LYS A 34 -14.37 -22.16 -7.72
C LYS A 34 -14.86 -20.75 -7.90
N ASN A 35 -14.27 -19.81 -7.19
CA ASN A 35 -14.56 -18.40 -7.40
C ASN A 35 -13.48 -17.79 -8.29
N THR A 36 -13.92 -17.11 -9.34
CA THR A 36 -13.05 -16.29 -10.19
C THR A 36 -13.25 -14.83 -9.85
N TRP A 37 -12.14 -14.13 -9.63
CA TRP A 37 -12.12 -12.68 -9.50
C TRP A 37 -11.29 -12.06 -10.63
N ILE A 38 -11.89 -11.08 -11.30
CA ILE A 38 -11.30 -10.38 -12.43
C ILE A 38 -10.97 -8.95 -11.98
N PRO A 39 -9.71 -8.49 -12.10
CA PRO A 39 -9.37 -7.10 -11.89
C PRO A 39 -9.96 -6.25 -13.01
N ILE A 40 -10.90 -5.40 -12.65
CA ILE A 40 -11.57 -4.48 -13.57
C ILE A 40 -10.96 -3.07 -13.51
N GLU A 41 -10.20 -2.77 -12.45
CA GLU A 41 -9.38 -1.56 -12.35
C GLU A 41 -8.18 -1.82 -11.44
N THR A 42 -7.01 -1.27 -11.82
CA THR A 42 -5.83 -1.23 -10.96
C THR A 42 -5.77 0.13 -10.27
N ILE A 43 -5.71 0.11 -8.94
CA ILE A 43 -5.53 1.31 -8.12
C ILE A 43 -4.03 1.50 -7.96
N LYS A 44 -3.47 2.61 -8.42
CA LYS A 44 -2.05 2.88 -8.28
C LYS A 44 -1.76 4.37 -8.24
N ASP A 45 -0.93 4.79 -7.30
CA ASP A 45 -0.39 6.14 -7.24
C ASP A 45 1.08 6.10 -6.78
N SER A 46 1.98 6.48 -7.69
CA SER A 46 3.44 6.38 -7.46
C SER A 46 3.97 7.38 -6.43
N ASP A 47 3.24 8.46 -6.20
CA ASP A 47 3.64 9.54 -5.30
C ASP A 47 3.41 9.12 -3.85
N THR A 48 2.27 8.46 -3.61
CA THR A 48 1.81 8.02 -2.28
C THR A 48 2.12 6.56 -1.96
N GLY A 49 2.54 5.77 -2.95
CA GLY A 49 2.75 4.32 -2.77
C GLY A 49 1.46 3.50 -2.78
N LEU A 50 0.29 4.14 -2.97
CA LEU A 50 -0.99 3.45 -3.05
C LEU A 50 -0.97 2.39 -4.15
N HIS A 51 -1.39 1.18 -3.79
CA HIS A 51 -1.58 0.09 -4.72
C HIS A 51 -2.79 -0.76 -4.32
N GLY A 52 -3.52 -1.24 -5.31
CA GLY A 52 -4.73 -2.03 -5.08
C GLY A 52 -5.39 -2.48 -6.37
N TYR A 53 -6.50 -3.17 -6.21
CA TYR A 53 -7.35 -3.60 -7.32
C TYR A 53 -8.82 -3.45 -6.96
N VAL A 54 -9.60 -3.06 -7.95
CA VAL A 54 -11.05 -3.32 -7.95
C VAL A 54 -11.27 -4.63 -8.69
N LEU A 55 -11.83 -5.60 -7.97
CA LEU A 55 -12.04 -6.96 -8.40
C LEU A 55 -13.54 -7.20 -8.52
N GLN A 56 -13.95 -7.84 -9.61
CA GLN A 56 -15.33 -8.30 -9.80
C GLN A 56 -15.35 -9.82 -9.83
N ASN A 57 -16.30 -10.41 -9.10
CA ASN A 57 -16.57 -11.84 -9.18
C ASN A 57 -17.25 -12.16 -10.52
N ASP A 58 -16.74 -13.17 -11.23
CA ASP A 58 -17.23 -13.59 -12.57
C ASP A 58 -18.63 -14.21 -12.53
N ASP A 59 -19.04 -14.74 -11.37
CA ASP A 59 -20.30 -15.48 -11.19
C ASP A 59 -21.38 -14.64 -10.47
N THR A 60 -20.97 -13.77 -9.53
CA THR A 60 -21.91 -13.04 -8.65
C THR A 60 -21.99 -11.53 -8.91
N ASP A 61 -21.14 -10.98 -9.77
CA ASP A 61 -20.96 -9.53 -9.97
C ASP A 61 -20.57 -8.74 -8.71
N GLU A 62 -20.22 -9.42 -7.62
CA GLU A 62 -19.74 -8.82 -6.37
C GLU A 62 -18.45 -8.05 -6.60
N ILE A 63 -18.34 -6.89 -5.96
CA ILE A 63 -17.17 -6.03 -6.06
C ILE A 63 -16.35 -6.11 -4.78
N VAL A 64 -15.07 -6.36 -4.95
CA VAL A 64 -14.07 -6.26 -3.88
C VAL A 64 -13.08 -5.17 -4.23
N ILE A 65 -12.91 -4.21 -3.32
CA ILE A 65 -11.84 -3.23 -3.40
C ILE A 65 -10.74 -3.69 -2.47
N SER A 66 -9.63 -4.13 -3.04
CA SER A 66 -8.49 -4.65 -2.29
C SER A 66 -7.32 -3.67 -2.31
N PHE A 67 -6.81 -3.32 -1.12
CA PHE A 67 -5.64 -2.47 -0.95
C PHE A 67 -4.42 -3.26 -0.52
N ARG A 68 -3.26 -2.90 -1.06
CA ARG A 68 -1.97 -3.44 -0.67
C ARG A 68 -1.53 -2.79 0.64
N GLY A 69 -0.86 -3.54 1.51
CA GLY A 69 -0.10 -2.97 2.62
C GLY A 69 1.34 -2.65 2.25
N THR A 70 2.11 -2.28 3.26
CA THR A 70 3.54 -1.93 3.13
C THR A 70 4.38 -3.10 2.65
N GLU A 71 5.17 -2.89 1.59
CA GLU A 71 6.08 -3.90 1.07
C GLU A 71 7.44 -3.84 1.77
N LEU A 72 7.98 -5.02 2.12
CA LEU A 72 9.37 -5.14 2.53
C LEU A 72 10.31 -4.95 1.32
N PRO A 73 11.58 -4.55 1.56
CA PRO A 73 12.51 -4.21 0.49
C PRO A 73 12.71 -5.38 -0.47
N LYS A 74 12.64 -5.11 -1.77
CA LYS A 74 12.86 -6.15 -2.78
C LYS A 74 14.35 -6.33 -2.99
N THR A 75 14.81 -7.57 -2.85
CA THR A 75 16.20 -7.94 -3.19
C THR A 75 16.22 -8.40 -4.64
N ALA A 76 16.90 -7.65 -5.50
CA ALA A 76 17.23 -8.07 -6.86
C ALA A 76 18.62 -8.71 -6.89
N VAL A 77 18.76 -9.80 -7.66
CA VAL A 77 20.07 -10.41 -7.91
C VAL A 77 20.48 -10.07 -9.34
N THR A 78 21.50 -9.23 -9.47
CA THR A 78 22.01 -8.74 -10.75
C THR A 78 23.34 -9.42 -11.06
N LYS A 79 23.48 -9.99 -12.25
CA LYS A 79 24.75 -10.61 -12.66
C LYS A 79 25.67 -9.52 -13.23
N VAL A 80 26.71 -9.16 -12.49
CA VAL A 80 27.68 -8.16 -12.91
C VAL A 80 28.83 -8.84 -13.64
N LYS A 81 29.24 -8.25 -14.77
CA LYS A 81 30.43 -8.64 -15.52
C LYS A 81 31.31 -7.42 -15.73
N GLU A 82 32.45 -7.37 -15.07
CA GLU A 82 33.39 -6.26 -15.15
C GLU A 82 34.79 -6.76 -15.48
N LYS A 83 35.63 -5.89 -16.06
CA LYS A 83 37.00 -6.26 -16.41
C LYS A 83 37.78 -6.51 -15.11
N TYR A 84 38.54 -7.60 -15.08
CA TYR A 84 39.40 -7.88 -13.93
C TYR A 84 40.63 -6.98 -13.98
N LEU A 85 40.83 -6.22 -12.90
CA LEU A 85 41.90 -5.25 -12.73
C LEU A 85 42.79 -5.57 -11.51
N ALA A 86 42.61 -6.74 -10.89
CA ALA A 86 43.33 -7.18 -9.69
C ALA A 86 43.28 -6.15 -8.54
N THR A 87 42.10 -5.55 -8.32
CA THR A 87 41.89 -4.71 -7.15
C THR A 87 41.70 -5.58 -5.91
N PRO A 88 42.08 -5.12 -4.71
CA PRO A 88 41.85 -5.87 -3.48
C PRO A 88 40.39 -6.30 -3.28
N SER A 89 39.44 -5.47 -3.76
CA SER A 89 38.00 -5.79 -3.72
C SER A 89 37.61 -6.93 -4.65
N GLN A 90 38.17 -7.00 -5.86
CA GLN A 90 37.91 -8.09 -6.81
C GLN A 90 38.55 -9.40 -6.33
N ASP A 91 39.77 -9.33 -5.79
CA ASP A 91 40.47 -10.49 -5.24
C ASP A 91 39.76 -11.06 -4.01
N ALA A 92 39.28 -10.20 -3.12
CA ALA A 92 38.46 -10.62 -1.97
C ALA A 92 37.16 -11.31 -2.41
N ARG A 93 36.52 -10.83 -3.48
CA ARG A 93 35.32 -11.47 -4.05
C ARG A 93 35.62 -12.82 -4.70
N LEU A 94 36.73 -12.95 -5.43
CA LEU A 94 37.21 -14.24 -5.95
C LEU A 94 37.53 -15.22 -4.81
N ALA A 95 38.01 -14.72 -3.67
CA ALA A 95 38.25 -15.51 -2.46
C ALA A 95 36.97 -15.87 -1.67
N GLY A 96 35.78 -15.50 -2.17
CA GLY A 96 34.48 -15.89 -1.62
C GLY A 96 33.73 -14.81 -0.84
N ALA A 97 34.31 -13.61 -0.66
CA ALA A 97 33.61 -12.51 0.01
C ALA A 97 32.39 -12.06 -0.81
N GLY A 98 31.25 -11.84 -0.16
CA GLY A 98 30.04 -11.29 -0.80
C GLY A 98 29.31 -12.25 -1.75
N GLY A 99 29.46 -13.56 -1.59
CA GLY A 99 28.75 -14.57 -2.39
C GLY A 99 29.58 -15.19 -3.52
N GLY A 100 30.87 -14.83 -3.62
CA GLY A 100 31.82 -15.41 -4.57
C GLY A 100 31.74 -14.81 -5.98
N ALA A 101 32.85 -14.88 -6.69
CA ALA A 101 32.99 -14.43 -8.07
C ALA A 101 33.75 -15.46 -8.90
N GLU A 102 33.54 -15.44 -10.21
CA GLU A 102 34.23 -16.30 -11.17
C GLU A 102 35.03 -15.44 -12.16
N LEU A 103 36.25 -15.86 -12.47
CA LEU A 103 37.04 -15.23 -13.53
C LEU A 103 36.76 -15.93 -14.88
N LYS A 104 36.26 -15.18 -15.87
CA LYS A 104 35.96 -15.67 -17.22
C LYS A 104 36.53 -14.73 -18.27
N ASN A 105 37.50 -15.21 -19.05
CA ASN A 105 38.08 -14.50 -20.20
C ASN A 105 38.56 -13.07 -19.86
N GLY A 106 39.23 -12.89 -18.71
CA GLY A 106 39.72 -11.57 -18.25
C GLY A 106 38.64 -10.68 -17.62
N TYR A 107 37.43 -11.19 -17.39
CA TYR A 107 36.36 -10.51 -16.67
C TYR A 107 36.07 -11.25 -15.36
N ILE A 108 35.78 -10.51 -14.30
CA ILE A 108 35.20 -11.04 -13.08
C ILE A 108 33.67 -10.99 -13.20
N VAL A 109 33.02 -12.08 -12.85
CA VAL A 109 31.57 -12.27 -12.94
C VAL A 109 31.02 -12.68 -11.58
N TYR A 110 30.07 -11.93 -11.04
CA TYR A 110 29.51 -12.20 -9.72
C TYR A 110 28.03 -11.81 -9.65
N ASN A 111 27.33 -12.38 -8.67
CA ASN A 111 25.94 -12.01 -8.37
C ASN A 111 25.92 -10.89 -7.33
N GLN A 112 25.42 -9.73 -7.71
CA GLN A 112 25.20 -8.61 -6.81
C GLN A 112 23.78 -8.68 -6.27
N LYS A 113 23.62 -8.62 -4.96
CA LYS A 113 22.31 -8.41 -4.33
C LYS A 113 22.11 -6.92 -4.12
N ASP A 114 21.26 -6.32 -4.93
CA ASP A 114 20.83 -4.94 -4.78
C ASP A 114 19.50 -4.96 -4.04
N VAL A 115 19.42 -4.25 -2.91
CA VAL A 115 18.18 -4.12 -2.14
C VAL A 115 17.57 -2.76 -2.47
N ASP A 116 16.40 -2.77 -3.09
CA ASP A 116 15.63 -1.57 -3.37
C ASP A 116 14.70 -1.27 -2.20
N TYR A 117 14.97 -0.15 -1.53
CA TYR A 117 14.22 0.36 -0.39
C TYR A 117 13.22 1.45 -0.78
N SER A 118 13.17 1.89 -2.04
CA SER A 118 12.44 3.10 -2.44
C SER A 118 10.95 3.02 -2.09
N GLU A 119 10.28 1.95 -2.50
CA GLU A 119 8.85 1.72 -2.22
C GLU A 119 8.61 1.46 -0.73
N THR A 120 9.45 0.66 -0.07
CA THR A 120 9.35 0.40 1.37
C THR A 120 9.48 1.68 2.20
N LEU A 121 10.40 2.57 1.85
CA LEU A 121 10.59 3.83 2.57
C LEU A 121 9.37 4.74 2.44
N LYS A 122 8.76 4.79 1.25
CA LYS A 122 7.52 5.56 1.02
C LYS A 122 6.37 4.99 1.85
N ASP A 123 6.14 3.68 1.76
CA ASP A 123 5.06 3.01 2.50
C ASP A 123 5.24 3.21 4.02
N VAL A 124 6.46 3.05 4.55
CA VAL A 124 6.77 3.28 5.97
C VAL A 124 6.59 4.75 6.36
N GLU A 125 6.97 5.69 5.50
CA GLU A 125 6.72 7.10 5.75
C GLU A 125 5.22 7.39 5.83
N GLU A 126 4.41 6.88 4.89
CA GLU A 126 2.96 7.04 4.93
C GLU A 126 2.34 6.37 6.16
N ASP A 127 2.79 5.17 6.54
CA ASP A 127 2.34 4.46 7.74
C ASP A 127 2.58 5.28 9.01
N ILE A 128 3.79 5.79 9.19
CA ILE A 128 4.16 6.53 10.40
C ILE A 128 3.38 7.84 10.45
N GLN A 129 3.30 8.56 9.34
CA GLN A 129 2.61 9.85 9.29
C GLN A 129 1.10 9.71 9.43
N GLY A 130 0.51 8.74 8.75
CA GLY A 130 -0.92 8.52 8.67
C GLY A 130 -1.47 7.72 9.84
N ILE A 131 -1.01 6.48 10.04
CA ILE A 131 -1.58 5.58 11.05
C ILE A 131 -1.12 5.96 12.46
N VAL A 132 0.19 6.14 12.66
CA VAL A 132 0.75 6.29 14.01
C VAL A 132 0.57 7.71 14.52
N LEU A 133 0.74 8.69 13.64
CA LEU A 133 0.76 10.10 14.02
C LEU A 133 -0.47 10.86 13.51
N GLY A 134 -1.23 10.33 12.55
CA GLY A 134 -2.32 11.06 11.91
C GLY A 134 -3.56 11.24 12.80
N ASP A 135 -4.40 12.19 12.39
CA ASP A 135 -5.73 12.41 12.94
C ASP A 135 -6.74 12.51 11.78
N SER A 136 -8.01 12.82 12.10
CA SER A 136 -9.06 12.96 11.08
C SER A 136 -8.78 13.99 9.97
N ASP A 137 -7.83 14.92 10.14
CA ASP A 137 -7.45 15.87 9.09
C ASP A 137 -6.53 15.22 8.04
N TYR A 138 -5.81 14.15 8.38
CA TYR A 138 -4.94 13.43 7.43
C TYR A 138 -5.73 12.89 6.24
N THR A 139 -7.01 12.57 6.39
CA THR A 139 -7.85 12.02 5.32
C THR A 139 -8.57 13.09 4.49
N LYS A 140 -8.40 14.38 4.79
CA LYS A 140 -9.11 15.48 4.11
C LYS A 140 -8.40 15.94 2.84
N LYS A 141 -9.15 16.03 1.74
CA LYS A 141 -8.71 16.52 0.41
C LYS A 141 -8.40 18.02 0.36
N ASP A 142 -8.99 18.80 1.26
CA ASP A 142 -8.93 20.25 1.18
C ASP A 142 -7.85 20.83 2.09
N TYR A 143 -7.04 21.70 1.49
CA TYR A 143 -6.10 22.67 2.06
C TYR A 143 -6.67 23.42 3.27
N ARG A 144 -6.81 22.75 4.40
CA ARG A 144 -7.23 23.40 5.63
C ARG A 144 -5.98 23.96 6.28
N LYS A 145 -5.96 25.28 6.33
CA LYS A 145 -5.09 26.05 7.20
C LYS A 145 -5.43 25.65 8.64
N THR A 146 -4.73 24.66 9.19
CA THR A 146 -4.97 24.18 10.56
C THR A 146 -4.03 24.89 11.52
N PRO A 147 -4.44 25.16 12.78
CA PRO A 147 -3.53 25.70 13.77
C PRO A 147 -2.32 24.78 13.98
N TYR A 148 -1.14 25.39 14.08
CA TYR A 148 0.06 24.68 14.49
C TYR A 148 0.03 24.46 16.00
N LEU A 149 -0.17 23.21 16.39
CA LEU A 149 -0.21 22.70 17.76
C LEU A 149 1.12 22.03 18.18
N GLY A 150 2.07 21.88 17.26
CA GLY A 150 3.38 21.27 17.53
C GLY A 150 3.32 19.78 17.82
N THR A 151 2.32 19.08 17.27
CA THR A 151 2.22 17.62 17.43
C THR A 151 3.36 16.92 16.67
N PRO A 152 3.73 15.69 17.06
CA PRO A 152 4.74 14.93 16.32
C PRO A 152 4.41 14.79 14.82
N SER A 153 3.15 14.57 14.46
CA SER A 153 2.64 14.52 13.07
C SER A 153 2.82 15.84 12.33
N GLN A 154 2.50 16.97 12.98
CA GLN A 154 2.69 18.30 12.41
C GLN A 154 4.17 18.61 12.14
N HIS A 155 5.06 18.24 13.07
CA HIS A 155 6.50 18.35 12.87
C HIS A 155 6.99 17.46 11.73
N ALA A 156 6.49 16.23 11.66
CA ALA A 156 6.92 15.26 10.68
C ALA A 156 6.43 15.63 9.26
N ALA A 157 5.21 16.16 9.13
CA ALA A 157 4.70 16.71 7.86
C ALA A 157 5.47 17.96 7.38
N LEU A 158 5.96 18.80 8.31
CA LEU A 158 6.84 19.91 7.96
C LEU A 158 8.22 19.44 7.49
N LEU A 159 8.80 18.44 8.16
CA LEU A 159 10.10 17.88 7.82
C LEU A 159 10.12 17.20 6.45
N THR A 160 9.02 16.54 6.06
CA THR A 160 8.90 15.85 4.77
C THR A 160 8.42 16.75 3.63
N GLY A 161 8.13 18.03 3.93
CA GLY A 161 7.65 19.00 2.93
C GLY A 161 6.19 18.81 2.51
N LYS A 162 5.45 17.90 3.16
CA LYS A 162 4.01 17.67 2.95
C LYS A 162 3.14 18.74 3.60
N ALA A 163 3.70 19.58 4.47
CA ALA A 163 3.03 20.76 5.01
C ALA A 163 3.91 22.01 4.91
N LYS A 164 3.28 23.16 4.73
CA LYS A 164 3.88 24.49 4.75
C LYS A 164 3.41 25.23 5.99
N PHE A 165 4.35 25.70 6.81
CA PHE A 165 4.03 26.54 7.96
C PHE A 165 3.92 28.00 7.55
N ASP A 166 2.78 28.61 7.87
CA ASP A 166 2.57 30.04 7.81
C ASP A 166 2.84 30.64 9.20
N SER A 167 3.95 31.36 9.32
CA SER A 167 4.40 31.97 10.57
C SER A 167 3.54 33.16 11.02
N LYS A 168 2.79 33.80 10.11
CA LYS A 168 1.94 34.95 10.45
C LYS A 168 0.69 34.51 11.16
N ASP A 169 0.06 33.46 10.64
CA ASP A 169 -1.21 32.95 11.16
C ASP A 169 -1.03 31.73 12.08
N LYS A 170 0.22 31.29 12.29
CA LYS A 170 0.60 30.11 13.11
C LYS A 170 -0.17 28.86 12.69
N THR A 171 -0.18 28.59 11.40
CA THR A 171 -0.98 27.53 10.81
C THR A 171 -0.19 26.70 9.82
N LEU A 172 -0.59 25.45 9.62
CA LEU A 172 -0.09 24.56 8.59
C LEU A 172 -1.03 24.53 7.41
N THR A 173 -0.47 24.54 6.21
CA THR A 173 -1.15 24.19 4.97
C THR A 173 -0.57 22.90 4.46
N TYR A 174 -1.37 21.84 4.42
CA TYR A 174 -0.92 20.54 3.95
C TYR A 174 -1.13 20.40 2.45
N ASP A 175 -0.20 19.72 1.78
CA ASP A 175 -0.31 19.21 0.41
C ASP A 175 -0.76 17.74 0.54
N THR A 176 -2.05 17.52 0.84
CA THR A 176 -2.58 16.24 1.37
C THR A 176 -2.83 15.18 0.30
N LYS A 177 -1.89 14.95 -0.61
CA LYS A 177 -1.94 13.71 -1.40
C LYS A 177 -1.30 12.59 -0.58
N ASN A 178 -2.13 11.65 -0.11
CA ASN A 178 -1.71 10.41 0.57
C ASN A 178 -2.56 9.23 0.09
N GLN A 179 -2.32 8.02 0.59
CA GLN A 179 -3.01 6.83 0.11
C GLN A 179 -4.54 6.88 0.32
N PHE A 180 -5.02 7.54 1.39
CA PHE A 180 -6.45 7.69 1.70
C PHE A 180 -7.12 8.78 0.85
N THR A 181 -6.42 9.83 0.44
CA THR A 181 -7.00 10.83 -0.47
C THR A 181 -6.88 10.41 -1.93
N ALA A 182 -5.82 9.68 -2.28
CA ALA A 182 -5.58 9.17 -3.63
C ALA A 182 -6.54 8.03 -4.00
N ALA A 183 -6.91 7.15 -3.05
CA ALA A 183 -7.85 6.06 -3.31
C ALA A 183 -9.31 6.54 -3.48
N GLU A 184 -9.66 7.71 -2.94
CA GLU A 184 -11.05 8.13 -2.78
C GLU A 184 -11.78 8.24 -4.11
N GLN A 185 -11.12 8.74 -5.16
CA GLN A 185 -11.74 8.85 -6.48
C GLN A 185 -12.21 7.50 -7.02
N VAL A 186 -11.39 6.44 -6.86
CA VAL A 186 -11.74 5.09 -7.34
C VAL A 186 -12.80 4.48 -6.43
N VAL A 187 -12.67 4.63 -5.10
CA VAL A 187 -13.67 4.12 -4.15
C VAL A 187 -15.05 4.73 -4.45
N GLU A 188 -15.13 6.05 -4.52
CA GLU A 188 -16.36 6.79 -4.83
C GLU A 188 -17.00 6.36 -6.14
N LYS A 189 -16.18 6.18 -7.18
CA LYS A 189 -16.63 5.71 -8.49
C LYS A 189 -17.37 4.37 -8.37
N TYR A 190 -16.83 3.41 -7.62
CA TYR A 190 -17.42 2.08 -7.50
C TYR A 190 -18.56 2.02 -6.48
N VAL A 191 -18.45 2.70 -5.34
CA VAL A 191 -19.53 2.81 -4.35
C VAL A 191 -20.78 3.41 -5.00
N LYS A 192 -20.64 4.50 -5.77
CA LYS A 192 -21.77 5.09 -6.50
C LYS A 192 -22.36 4.17 -7.57
N LYS A 193 -21.52 3.35 -8.22
CA LYS A 193 -21.94 2.49 -9.33
C LYS A 193 -22.62 1.21 -8.84
N HIS A 194 -22.16 0.62 -7.74
CA HIS A 194 -22.60 -0.71 -7.30
C HIS A 194 -23.42 -0.68 -6.00
N GLY A 195 -23.39 0.42 -5.24
CA GLY A 195 -23.96 0.51 -3.90
C GLY A 195 -23.03 -0.07 -2.84
N SER A 196 -23.01 0.51 -1.64
CA SER A 196 -22.14 0.10 -0.53
C SER A 196 -22.39 -1.35 -0.09
N ASP A 197 -23.65 -1.81 -0.11
CA ASP A 197 -24.04 -3.18 0.24
C ASP A 197 -23.41 -4.25 -0.66
N ASN A 198 -23.04 -3.89 -1.90
CA ASN A 198 -22.46 -4.80 -2.89
C ASN A 198 -20.93 -4.69 -2.99
N ILE A 199 -20.31 -3.91 -2.11
CA ILE A 199 -18.86 -3.74 -2.03
C ILE A 199 -18.35 -4.32 -0.71
N VAL A 200 -17.28 -5.09 -0.82
CA VAL A 200 -16.47 -5.50 0.32
C VAL A 200 -15.06 -4.95 0.17
N PHE A 201 -14.59 -4.25 1.19
CA PHE A 201 -13.21 -3.77 1.26
C PHE A 201 -12.32 -4.85 1.89
N THR A 202 -11.11 -5.03 1.38
CA THR A 202 -10.15 -5.98 1.97
C THR A 202 -8.71 -5.51 1.84
N GLY A 203 -7.86 -5.98 2.75
CA GLY A 203 -6.44 -5.65 2.72
C GLY A 203 -5.71 -6.19 3.94
N HIS A 204 -4.39 -6.16 3.86
CA HIS A 204 -3.47 -6.58 4.91
C HIS A 204 -2.61 -5.41 5.35
N SER A 205 -2.25 -5.33 6.64
CA SER A 205 -1.39 -4.27 7.18
C SER A 205 -1.99 -2.88 6.90
N LEU A 206 -1.26 -1.93 6.30
CA LEU A 206 -1.79 -0.62 5.89
C LEU A 206 -3.02 -0.74 4.99
N GLY A 207 -3.02 -1.68 4.04
CA GLY A 207 -4.16 -1.92 3.16
C GLY A 207 -5.41 -2.35 3.93
N GLY A 208 -5.24 -3.02 5.07
CA GLY A 208 -6.32 -3.33 6.00
C GLY A 208 -6.89 -2.06 6.66
N GLY A 209 -6.03 -1.10 7.01
CA GLY A 209 -6.46 0.19 7.55
C GLY A 209 -7.25 1.02 6.53
N LEU A 210 -6.75 1.11 5.28
CA LEU A 210 -7.49 1.72 4.15
C LEU A 210 -8.87 1.07 3.95
N ALA A 211 -8.92 -0.27 3.99
CA ALA A 211 -10.16 -1.02 3.84
C ALA A 211 -11.16 -0.72 4.97
N GLN A 212 -10.70 -0.68 6.23
CA GLN A 212 -11.55 -0.31 7.37
C GLN A 212 -12.05 1.12 7.27
N TYR A 213 -11.18 2.06 6.94
CA TYR A 213 -11.53 3.46 6.80
C TYR A 213 -12.67 3.66 5.79
N TYR A 214 -12.54 3.13 4.57
CA TYR A 214 -13.57 3.29 3.55
C TYR A 214 -14.86 2.51 3.84
N ALA A 215 -14.77 1.36 4.52
CA ALA A 215 -15.95 0.65 4.94
C ALA A 215 -16.81 1.49 5.90
N VAL A 216 -16.18 2.15 6.88
CA VAL A 216 -16.90 3.05 7.80
C VAL A 216 -17.46 4.28 7.06
N GLN A 217 -16.66 4.93 6.21
CA GLN A 217 -17.09 6.12 5.46
C GLN A 217 -18.29 5.86 4.54
N HIS A 218 -18.46 4.62 4.06
CA HIS A 218 -19.51 4.26 3.11
C HIS A 218 -20.59 3.33 3.65
N ASP A 219 -20.60 3.03 4.95
CA ASP A 219 -21.53 2.04 5.53
C ASP A 219 -21.46 0.69 4.79
N ALA A 220 -20.24 0.22 4.51
CA ALA A 220 -19.97 -0.99 3.74
C ALA A 220 -19.26 -2.03 4.60
N ASN A 221 -19.02 -3.23 4.04
CA ASN A 221 -18.36 -4.31 4.75
C ASN A 221 -16.84 -4.28 4.50
N ALA A 222 -16.05 -4.65 5.51
CA ALA A 222 -14.62 -4.92 5.36
C ALA A 222 -14.22 -6.26 5.97
N VAL A 223 -13.31 -6.97 5.31
CA VAL A 223 -12.62 -8.15 5.84
C VAL A 223 -11.12 -7.90 5.76
N THR A 224 -10.46 -7.72 6.90
CA THR A 224 -9.07 -7.23 6.95
C THR A 224 -8.17 -8.14 7.77
N PHE A 225 -6.86 -8.07 7.50
CA PHE A 225 -5.88 -8.98 8.08
C PHE A 225 -4.70 -8.20 8.66
N ALA A 226 -4.46 -8.34 9.97
CA ALA A 226 -3.40 -7.60 10.67
C ALA A 226 -3.43 -6.09 10.32
N ALA A 227 -4.63 -5.51 10.29
CA ALA A 227 -4.85 -4.14 9.84
C ALA A 227 -4.16 -3.12 10.75
N ALA A 228 -3.71 -2.03 10.14
CA ALA A 228 -3.31 -0.83 10.85
C ALA A 228 -4.50 -0.21 11.60
N ASP A 229 -4.28 0.32 12.81
CA ASP A 229 -5.32 0.98 13.58
C ASP A 229 -5.63 2.37 13.02
N VAL A 230 -6.83 2.52 12.45
CA VAL A 230 -7.29 3.76 11.83
C VAL A 230 -8.29 4.53 12.68
N PHE A 231 -8.53 4.13 13.93
CA PHE A 231 -9.59 4.72 14.76
C PHE A 231 -9.44 6.25 14.91
N HIS A 232 -8.21 6.73 15.09
CA HIS A 232 -7.90 8.16 15.22
C HIS A 232 -8.08 8.97 13.92
N LEU A 233 -8.15 8.30 12.77
CA LEU A 233 -8.37 8.92 11.46
C LEU A 233 -9.86 9.14 11.15
N LEU A 234 -10.75 8.48 11.89
CA LEU A 234 -12.18 8.64 11.74
C LEU A 234 -12.66 9.95 12.39
N SER A 235 -13.77 10.48 11.87
CA SER A 235 -14.49 11.55 12.57
C SER A 235 -15.02 11.04 13.92
N LYS A 236 -15.35 11.94 14.86
CA LYS A 236 -15.93 11.52 16.15
C LYS A 236 -17.23 10.73 15.99
N GLU A 237 -18.04 11.07 14.99
CA GLU A 237 -19.27 10.36 14.69
C GLU A 237 -18.99 8.95 14.14
N ASP A 238 -18.00 8.84 13.25
CA ASP A 238 -17.60 7.55 12.67
C ASP A 238 -16.90 6.62 13.68
N GLN A 239 -16.31 7.16 14.75
CA GLN A 239 -15.75 6.38 15.85
C GLN A 239 -16.82 5.66 16.70
N GLU A 240 -18.08 6.11 16.64
CA GLU A 240 -19.19 5.57 17.44
C GLU A 240 -20.02 4.51 16.68
N ARG A 241 -19.70 4.24 15.41
CA ARG A 241 -20.37 3.28 14.52
C ARG A 241 -19.71 1.90 14.58
#